data_AF-A0A7I4A229-F1
#
_entry.id   AF-A0A7I4A229-F1
#
_cell.length_a   1.000
_cell.length_b   1.000
_cell.length_c   1.000
_cell.angle_alpha   90.00
_cell.angle_beta   90.00
_cell.angle_gamma   90.00
#
_symmetry.space_group_name_H-M   'P 1'
#
loop_
_entity.id
_entity.type
_entity.pdbx_description
1 polymer ?
#
loop_
_entity_poly.entity_id
_entity_poly.type
_entity_poly.pdbx_seq_one_letter_code
_entity_poly.pdbx_strand_id
1 'polypeptide(L)'
;MNPKPWPKKHHYRKPRNDQSIQDFAVVAAIRSLRSKLSRCPSAFSKRRRDCQRIWEESLPELGIVAATGGFGRRLAPGHLGPRVDDMVQFASEEAREWREALDAYEDRLRAIADPKLVELDTFYRVELPAVVAERRPEAHISQPELAKIMDWKLSRGKWRARLQSFVAGLSDDEVRAASRKAFAALPNLKEAIAQLSVLKGVGPATASAVLAAYAPAEAPFMSDEAMVAAAGSTKDYTLKSYLAFADKLREKAHELSKSGETMENFTPSDVERALWSTAAASMPRKTSKSATAGASATTKSVKRKRGT
;
A
#
# COMPACT_ATOMS: atom_id res chain seq x y z
N MET A 1 -11.64 -67.62 6.50
CA MET A 1 -10.99 -66.47 5.84
C MET A 1 -11.56 -65.21 6.45
N ASN A 2 -10.74 -64.48 7.22
CA ASN A 2 -11.16 -63.35 8.05
C ASN A 2 -10.38 -62.11 7.57
N PRO A 3 -11.03 -60.97 7.23
CA PRO A 3 -10.32 -59.81 6.69
C PRO A 3 -9.60 -58.99 7.77
N LYS A 4 -8.45 -58.45 7.40
CA LYS A 4 -7.50 -57.70 8.24
C LYS A 4 -8.06 -56.33 8.73
N PRO A 5 -7.58 -55.80 9.86
CA PRO A 5 -8.12 -54.57 10.47
C PRO A 5 -7.49 -53.28 9.89
N TRP A 6 -8.25 -52.19 9.97
CA TRP A 6 -7.92 -50.82 9.57
C TRP A 6 -6.88 -50.14 10.49
N PRO A 7 -6.03 -49.22 9.99
CA PRO A 7 -5.14 -48.43 10.85
C PRO A 7 -5.82 -47.19 11.45
N LYS A 8 -5.28 -46.77 12.60
CA LYS A 8 -5.85 -45.83 13.59
C LYS A 8 -5.95 -44.38 13.09
N LYS A 9 -6.98 -43.67 13.59
CA LYS A 9 -7.26 -42.24 13.37
C LYS A 9 -6.12 -41.35 13.90
N HIS A 10 -5.55 -40.49 13.05
CA HIS A 10 -4.73 -39.36 13.50
C HIS A 10 -5.64 -38.19 13.91
N HIS A 11 -5.52 -37.74 15.16
CA HIS A 11 -6.14 -36.51 15.63
C HIS A 11 -5.48 -35.29 14.95
N TYR A 12 -6.20 -34.64 14.05
CA TYR A 12 -5.84 -33.34 13.50
C TYR A 12 -6.11 -32.25 14.55
N ARG A 13 -5.06 -31.72 15.19
CA ARG A 13 -5.15 -30.50 16.00
C ARG A 13 -5.20 -29.30 15.06
N LYS A 14 -6.30 -28.53 15.11
CA LYS A 14 -6.41 -27.22 14.45
C LYS A 14 -5.27 -26.29 14.93
N PRO A 15 -4.58 -25.57 14.05
CA PRO A 15 -3.69 -24.49 14.47
C PRO A 15 -4.53 -23.32 15.03
N ARG A 16 -4.12 -22.82 16.20
CA ARG A 16 -4.65 -21.58 16.80
C ARG A 16 -4.08 -20.40 16.01
N ASN A 17 -4.96 -19.52 15.55
CA ASN A 17 -4.63 -18.37 14.71
C ASN A 17 -4.31 -17.15 15.60
N ASP A 18 -3.09 -17.08 16.13
CA ASP A 18 -2.62 -15.97 16.97
C ASP A 18 -2.41 -14.65 16.20
N GLN A 19 -2.33 -14.70 14.86
CA GLN A 19 -2.21 -13.50 14.02
C GLN A 19 -3.45 -12.58 14.11
N SER A 20 -4.62 -13.17 14.36
CA SER A 20 -5.87 -12.40 14.49
C SER A 20 -5.86 -11.48 15.72
N ILE A 21 -5.13 -11.82 16.78
CA ILE A 21 -5.11 -11.08 18.05
C ILE A 21 -4.25 -9.81 17.93
N GLN A 22 -3.16 -9.85 17.16
CA GLN A 22 -2.31 -8.69 16.91
C GLN A 22 -3.05 -7.62 16.07
N ASP A 23 -3.81 -8.04 15.06
CA ASP A 23 -4.64 -7.13 14.26
C ASP A 23 -5.74 -6.47 15.10
N PHE A 24 -6.37 -7.21 16.03
CA PHE A 24 -7.36 -6.64 16.95
C PHE A 24 -6.74 -5.63 17.94
N ALA A 25 -5.52 -5.88 18.43
CA ALA A 25 -4.84 -4.98 19.36
C ALA A 25 -4.47 -3.65 18.70
N VAL A 26 -3.98 -3.68 17.45
CA VAL A 26 -3.66 -2.47 16.67
C VAL A 26 -4.93 -1.68 16.35
N VAL A 27 -6.01 -2.34 15.93
CA VAL A 27 -7.30 -1.69 15.65
C VAL A 27 -7.93 -1.09 16.92
N ALA A 28 -7.82 -1.77 18.07
CA ALA A 28 -8.27 -1.25 19.36
C ALA A 28 -7.43 -0.04 19.81
N ALA A 29 -6.11 -0.07 19.60
CA ALA A 29 -5.21 1.04 19.90
C ALA A 29 -5.54 2.28 19.05
N ILE A 30 -5.80 2.10 17.75
CA ILE A 30 -6.21 3.18 16.84
C ILE A 30 -7.56 3.78 17.26
N ARG A 31 -8.56 2.96 17.64
CA ARG A 31 -9.85 3.44 18.17
C ARG A 31 -9.69 4.22 19.48
N SER A 32 -8.85 3.73 20.39
CA SER A 32 -8.53 4.40 21.66
C SER A 32 -7.87 5.77 21.42
N LEU A 33 -6.88 5.84 20.52
CA LEU A 33 -6.25 7.11 20.13
C LEU A 33 -7.25 8.09 19.51
N ARG A 34 -8.11 7.63 18.62
CA ARG A 34 -9.12 8.48 17.96
C ARG A 34 -10.14 9.04 18.95
N SER A 35 -10.52 8.25 19.96
CA SER A 35 -11.40 8.68 21.06
C SER A 35 -10.75 9.70 22.00
N LYS A 36 -9.43 9.61 22.19
CA LYS A 36 -8.65 10.55 23.02
C LYS A 36 -8.43 11.87 22.26
N LEU A 37 -8.18 11.80 20.96
CA LEU A 37 -8.03 12.98 20.09
C LEU A 37 -9.34 13.75 19.89
N SER A 38 -10.49 13.07 19.87
CA SER A 38 -11.81 13.72 19.75
C SER A 38 -12.31 14.40 21.04
N ARG A 39 -11.66 14.16 22.18
CA ARG A 39 -11.96 14.83 23.46
C ARG A 39 -11.11 16.07 23.73
N CYS A 40 -10.20 16.45 22.83
CA CYS A 40 -9.41 17.66 22.97
C CYS A 40 -10.20 18.91 22.56
N PRO A 41 -10.47 19.87 23.47
CA PRO A 41 -11.14 21.11 23.12
C PRO A 41 -10.27 21.94 22.18
N SER A 42 -10.92 22.52 21.16
CA SER A 42 -10.33 23.42 20.17
C SER A 42 -9.86 24.73 20.82
N ALA A 43 -8.61 24.75 21.32
CA ALA A 43 -7.94 26.00 21.68
C ALA A 43 -6.47 25.95 21.22
N PHE A 44 -6.17 26.88 20.33
CA PHE A 44 -5.00 27.00 19.47
C PHE A 44 -3.71 27.32 20.25
N SER A 45 -2.58 26.74 19.80
CA SER A 45 -1.20 27.28 19.84
C SER A 45 -0.15 26.91 20.92
N LYS A 46 -0.40 26.06 21.94
CA LYS A 46 0.70 25.75 22.92
C LYS A 46 1.00 24.29 23.28
N ARG A 47 0.45 23.30 22.56
CA ARG A 47 0.53 21.87 22.93
C ARG A 47 1.31 20.92 22.00
N ARG A 48 2.20 21.40 21.11
CA ARG A 48 3.04 20.46 20.32
C ARG A 48 4.00 19.64 21.19
N ARG A 49 4.59 20.25 22.23
CA ARG A 49 5.48 19.54 23.16
C ARG A 49 4.74 18.56 24.07
N ASP A 50 3.50 18.88 24.45
CA ASP A 50 2.71 18.01 25.33
C ASP A 50 2.18 16.77 24.60
N CYS A 51 1.76 16.88 23.34
CA CYS A 51 1.36 15.70 22.56
C CYS A 51 2.57 14.79 22.22
N GLN A 52 3.75 15.37 21.99
CA GLN A 52 4.97 14.60 21.75
C GLN A 52 5.46 13.90 23.02
N ARG A 53 5.33 14.55 24.19
CA ARG A 53 5.60 13.92 25.48
C ARG A 53 4.63 12.80 25.80
N ILE A 54 3.33 12.96 25.52
CA ILE A 54 2.33 11.89 25.69
C ILE A 54 2.61 10.71 24.74
N TRP A 55 3.07 11.00 23.51
CA TRP A 55 3.51 9.97 22.57
C TRP A 55 4.74 9.21 23.10
N GLU A 56 5.77 9.92 23.57
CA GLU A 56 7.01 9.35 24.12
C GLU A 56 6.80 8.59 25.44
N GLU A 57 5.92 9.07 26.32
CA GLU A 57 5.57 8.44 27.61
C GLU A 57 4.68 7.19 27.44
N SER A 58 4.04 7.00 26.28
CA SER A 58 3.18 5.82 26.01
C SER A 58 3.95 4.64 25.38
N LEU A 59 5.20 4.82 24.97
CA LEU A 59 6.05 3.80 24.32
C LEU A 59 6.50 2.64 25.23
N PRO A 60 6.76 2.83 26.55
CA PRO A 60 7.21 1.73 27.42
C PRO A 60 6.14 0.65 27.67
N GLU A 61 4.85 1.00 27.60
CA GLU A 61 3.72 0.05 27.75
C GLU A 61 3.54 -0.85 26.50
N LEU A 62 4.24 -0.55 25.40
CA LEU A 62 4.23 -1.31 24.14
C LEU A 62 5.48 -2.19 23.95
N GLY A 63 6.33 -2.34 24.98
CA GLY A 63 7.51 -3.19 24.93
C GLY A 63 8.69 -2.64 24.13
N ILE A 64 8.72 -1.33 23.86
CA ILE A 64 9.84 -0.66 23.17
C ILE A 64 10.80 -0.09 24.22
N VAL A 65 12.00 -0.65 24.33
CA VAL A 65 13.05 -0.18 25.26
C VAL A 65 13.71 1.08 24.70
N ALA A 66 13.59 2.20 25.41
CA ALA A 66 14.37 3.41 25.12
C ALA A 66 15.81 3.24 25.62
N ALA A 67 16.78 3.29 24.71
CA ALA A 67 18.20 3.31 25.07
C ALA A 67 18.56 4.66 25.71
N THR A 68 18.66 4.71 27.04
CA THR A 68 19.23 5.85 27.76
C THR A 68 20.74 5.75 27.78
N GLY A 69 21.44 6.70 27.16
CA GLY A 69 22.88 6.83 27.30
C GLY A 69 23.45 8.14 26.74
N GLY A 70 23.87 9.03 27.63
CA GLY A 70 25.07 9.87 27.43
C GLY A 70 24.91 11.20 26.69
N PHE A 71 24.81 12.29 27.48
CA PHE A 71 25.10 13.66 27.04
C PHE A 71 26.54 13.76 26.48
N GLY A 72 26.71 14.12 25.21
CA GLY A 72 28.02 14.37 24.63
C GLY A 72 27.98 14.91 23.20
N ARG A 73 28.17 16.23 23.06
CA ARG A 73 28.54 16.99 21.85
C ARG A 73 27.80 16.66 20.54
N ARG A 74 26.87 17.57 20.23
CA ARG A 74 26.16 17.78 18.97
C ARG A 74 27.15 17.93 17.80
N LEU A 75 27.36 16.86 17.02
CA LEU A 75 27.75 16.96 15.62
C LEU A 75 26.47 16.92 14.79
N ALA A 76 26.30 17.90 13.91
CA ALA A 76 25.16 17.95 13.01
C ALA A 76 25.13 16.67 12.14
N PRO A 77 23.96 16.00 11.95
CA PRO A 77 23.88 14.94 10.97
C PRO A 77 23.98 15.56 9.58
N GLY A 78 25.12 15.30 8.93
CA GLY A 78 25.25 15.52 7.50
C GLY A 78 24.15 14.75 6.78
N HIS A 79 23.50 15.42 5.84
CA HIS A 79 22.55 14.82 4.92
C HIS A 79 23.35 13.92 3.96
N LEU A 80 23.70 12.72 4.43
CA LEU A 80 24.14 11.65 3.55
C LEU A 80 22.88 11.21 2.80
N GLY A 81 22.83 11.51 1.50
CA GLY A 81 21.88 10.84 0.62
C GLY A 81 22.03 9.31 0.75
N PRO A 82 21.00 8.54 0.34
CA PRO A 82 21.05 7.08 0.43
C PRO A 82 22.34 6.57 -0.18
N ARG A 83 23.05 5.68 0.54
CA ARG A 83 24.24 5.04 0.00
C ARG A 83 23.78 4.13 -1.14
N VAL A 84 24.62 3.99 -2.16
CA VAL A 84 24.36 3.11 -3.30
C VAL A 84 24.13 1.64 -2.89
N ASP A 85 24.52 1.28 -1.67
CA ASP A 85 24.30 -0.03 -1.04
C ASP A 85 22.87 -0.29 -0.55
N ASP A 86 21.99 0.73 -0.43
CA ASP A 86 20.64 0.54 0.12
C ASP A 86 19.59 0.12 -0.96
N MET A 87 20.04 -0.28 -2.14
CA MET A 87 19.18 -0.57 -3.31
C MET A 87 19.07 -2.08 -3.56
N VAL A 88 17.96 -2.70 -3.15
CA VAL A 88 17.74 -4.13 -3.40
C VAL A 88 17.42 -4.38 -4.88
N GLN A 89 18.16 -5.31 -5.48
CA GLN A 89 17.86 -5.82 -6.82
C GLN A 89 17.00 -7.08 -6.73
N PHE A 90 16.17 -7.32 -7.75
CA PHE A 90 15.29 -8.50 -7.76
C PHE A 90 16.05 -9.83 -7.65
N ALA A 91 17.29 -9.88 -8.14
CA ALA A 91 18.15 -11.06 -8.07
C ALA A 91 18.72 -11.34 -6.67
N SER A 92 18.65 -10.39 -5.73
CA SER A 92 19.15 -10.58 -4.37
C SER A 92 18.34 -11.64 -3.63
N GLU A 93 19.06 -12.54 -2.95
CA GLU A 93 18.52 -13.59 -2.07
C GLU A 93 18.66 -13.21 -0.58
N GLU A 94 19.30 -12.07 -0.30
CA GLU A 94 19.63 -11.57 1.03
C GLU A 94 18.43 -10.89 1.69
N ALA A 95 17.69 -11.63 2.51
CA ALA A 95 16.48 -11.15 3.19
C ALA A 95 16.68 -9.81 3.93
N ARG A 96 17.89 -9.54 4.44
CA ARG A 96 18.26 -8.28 5.09
C ARG A 96 18.13 -7.08 4.16
N GLU A 97 18.61 -7.16 2.91
CA GLU A 97 18.51 -6.04 1.95
C GLU A 97 17.06 -5.69 1.63
N TRP A 98 16.20 -6.70 1.54
CA TRP A 98 14.77 -6.53 1.32
C TRP A 98 14.08 -5.87 2.52
N ARG A 99 14.48 -6.21 3.76
CA ARG A 99 14.01 -5.54 4.98
C ARG A 99 14.47 -4.08 5.04
N GLU A 100 15.76 -3.83 4.78
CA GLU A 100 16.31 -2.47 4.77
C GLU A 100 15.57 -1.58 3.76
N ALA A 101 15.25 -2.12 2.57
CA ALA A 101 14.44 -1.41 1.59
C ALA A 101 12.99 -1.15 2.07
N LEU A 102 12.38 -2.09 2.81
CA LEU A 102 11.05 -1.91 3.40
C LEU A 102 11.05 -0.86 4.52
N ASP A 103 12.04 -0.89 5.40
CA ASP A 103 12.17 0.03 6.53
C ASP A 103 12.41 1.47 6.05
N ALA A 104 13.18 1.62 4.96
CA ALA A 104 13.42 2.91 4.33
C ALA A 104 12.21 3.48 3.54
N TYR A 105 11.12 2.70 3.35
CA TYR A 105 10.00 3.07 2.49
C TYR A 105 9.39 4.44 2.83
N GLU A 106 9.09 4.66 4.12
CA GLU A 106 8.45 5.88 4.60
C GLU A 106 9.31 7.12 4.36
N ASP A 107 10.61 7.01 4.65
CA ASP A 107 11.55 8.12 4.47
C ASP A 107 11.78 8.43 2.98
N ARG A 108 11.89 7.39 2.15
CA ARG A 108 12.01 7.54 0.68
C ARG A 108 10.74 8.13 0.07
N LEU A 109 9.56 7.70 0.53
CA LEU A 109 8.29 8.31 0.12
C LEU A 109 8.28 9.80 0.47
N ARG A 110 8.58 10.18 1.71
CA ARG A 110 8.59 11.59 2.14
C ARG A 110 9.62 12.44 1.40
N ALA A 111 10.74 11.87 0.99
CA ALA A 111 11.75 12.57 0.21
C ALA A 111 11.23 13.01 -1.17
N ILE A 112 10.36 12.21 -1.79
CA ILE A 112 9.87 12.44 -3.15
C ILE A 112 8.42 12.94 -3.23
N ALA A 113 7.62 12.72 -2.20
CA ALA A 113 6.18 13.00 -2.20
C ALA A 113 5.85 14.46 -1.86
N ASP A 114 4.72 14.95 -2.39
CA ASP A 114 4.03 16.08 -1.82
C ASP A 114 3.19 15.63 -0.61
N PRO A 115 2.69 16.56 0.24
CA PRO A 115 1.91 16.18 1.42
C PRO A 115 0.67 15.33 1.09
N LYS A 116 0.04 15.57 -0.07
CA LYS A 116 -1.13 14.83 -0.52
C LYS A 116 -0.81 13.35 -0.74
N LEU A 117 0.32 13.04 -1.39
CA LEU A 117 0.72 11.65 -1.62
C LEU A 117 1.05 10.93 -0.30
N VAL A 118 1.66 11.61 0.69
CA VAL A 118 1.91 11.00 2.01
C VAL A 118 0.60 10.63 2.72
N GLU A 119 -0.40 11.51 2.68
CA GLU A 119 -1.73 11.23 3.23
C GLU A 119 -2.43 10.08 2.51
N LEU A 120 -2.40 10.08 1.17
CA LEU A 120 -2.97 9.02 0.35
C LEU A 120 -2.31 7.66 0.61
N ASP A 121 -0.99 7.65 0.84
CA ASP A 121 -0.26 6.43 1.15
C ASP A 121 -0.60 5.88 2.54
N THR A 122 -0.70 6.76 3.53
CA THR A 122 -1.16 6.39 4.88
C THR A 122 -2.56 5.77 4.82
N PHE A 123 -3.48 6.38 4.07
CA PHE A 123 -4.79 5.82 3.81
C PHE A 123 -4.69 4.41 3.19
N TYR A 124 -3.88 4.25 2.14
CA TYR A 124 -3.78 2.99 1.41
C TYR A 124 -3.15 1.85 2.23
N ARG A 125 -2.05 2.13 2.94
CA ARG A 125 -1.28 1.09 3.65
C ARG A 125 -1.82 0.76 5.04
N VAL A 126 -2.44 1.73 5.71
CA VAL A 126 -2.81 1.60 7.13
C VAL A 126 -4.32 1.61 7.31
N GLU A 127 -4.99 2.66 6.84
CA GLU A 127 -6.42 2.86 7.14
C GLU A 127 -7.32 1.89 6.37
N LEU A 128 -7.08 1.74 5.07
CA LEU A 128 -7.91 0.94 4.18
C LEU A 128 -7.92 -0.56 4.58
N PRO A 129 -6.77 -1.23 4.81
CA PRO A 129 -6.78 -2.63 5.23
C PRO A 129 -7.54 -2.83 6.55
N ALA A 130 -7.36 -1.94 7.52
CA ALA A 130 -8.06 -2.00 8.81
C ALA A 130 -9.58 -1.88 8.62
N VAL A 131 -10.03 -0.88 7.85
CA VAL A 131 -11.46 -0.64 7.60
C VAL A 131 -12.10 -1.77 6.79
N VAL A 132 -11.39 -2.36 5.82
CA VAL A 132 -11.89 -3.50 5.06
C VAL A 132 -11.96 -4.77 5.93
N ALA A 133 -10.98 -4.98 6.82
CA ALA A 133 -10.99 -6.10 7.77
C ALA A 133 -12.17 -6.03 8.74
N GLU A 134 -12.53 -4.83 9.23
CA GLU A 134 -13.69 -4.62 10.10
C GLU A 134 -15.03 -5.02 9.45
N ARG A 135 -15.10 -5.08 8.12
CA ARG A 135 -16.33 -5.44 7.37
C ARG A 135 -16.51 -6.95 7.17
N ARG A 136 -15.60 -7.78 7.67
CA ARG A 136 -15.70 -9.24 7.52
C ARG A 136 -16.94 -9.80 8.24
N PRO A 137 -17.61 -10.84 7.69
CA PRO A 137 -17.21 -11.62 6.52
C PRO A 137 -17.52 -10.95 5.16
N GLU A 138 -18.37 -9.92 5.16
CA GLU A 138 -18.80 -9.19 3.95
C GLU A 138 -17.80 -8.09 3.54
N ALA A 139 -16.50 -8.40 3.53
CA ALA A 139 -15.46 -7.44 3.21
C ALA A 139 -15.67 -6.84 1.80
N HIS A 140 -15.54 -5.52 1.69
CA HIS A 140 -15.70 -4.78 0.43
C HIS A 140 -15.04 -3.42 0.53
N ILE A 141 -14.86 -2.79 -0.63
CA ILE A 141 -14.53 -1.36 -0.72
C ILE A 141 -15.75 -0.58 -1.22
N SER A 142 -15.86 0.66 -0.76
CA SER A 142 -16.85 1.65 -1.21
C SER A 142 -16.32 2.45 -2.41
N GLN A 143 -17.20 3.15 -3.11
CA GLN A 143 -16.80 4.01 -4.23
C GLN A 143 -15.83 5.14 -3.80
N PRO A 144 -16.01 5.84 -2.67
CA PRO A 144 -15.05 6.83 -2.22
C PRO A 144 -13.67 6.25 -1.91
N GLU A 145 -13.62 5.01 -1.40
CA GLU A 145 -12.35 4.30 -1.17
C GLU A 145 -11.69 3.93 -2.49
N LEU A 146 -12.44 3.42 -3.48
CA LEU A 146 -11.90 3.16 -4.82
C LEU A 146 -11.35 4.43 -5.47
N ALA A 147 -12.04 5.56 -5.33
CA ALA A 147 -11.59 6.85 -5.83
C ALA A 147 -10.26 7.28 -5.17
N LYS A 148 -10.13 7.10 -3.85
CA LYS A 148 -8.87 7.36 -3.13
C LYS A 148 -7.75 6.41 -3.54
N ILE A 149 -8.02 5.11 -3.73
CA ILE A 149 -7.03 4.13 -4.24
C ILE A 149 -6.53 4.56 -5.62
N MET A 150 -7.44 5.01 -6.49
CA MET A 150 -7.07 5.52 -7.82
C MET A 150 -6.22 6.79 -7.73
N ASP A 151 -6.58 7.74 -6.86
CA ASP A 151 -5.80 8.96 -6.64
C ASP A 151 -4.42 8.65 -6.09
N TRP A 152 -4.32 7.78 -5.07
CA TRP A 152 -3.05 7.27 -4.54
C TRP A 152 -2.16 6.68 -5.64
N LYS A 153 -2.68 5.73 -6.42
CA LYS A 153 -1.92 5.07 -7.48
C LYS A 153 -1.42 6.05 -8.53
N LEU A 154 -2.28 6.97 -8.99
CA LEU A 154 -1.93 7.94 -10.02
C LEU A 154 -0.99 9.02 -9.50
N SER A 155 -1.07 9.34 -8.22
CA SER A 155 -0.12 10.22 -7.53
C SER A 155 1.22 9.54 -7.28
N ARG A 156 1.25 8.21 -7.02
CA ARG A 156 2.48 7.43 -6.83
C ARG A 156 3.23 7.24 -8.16
N GLY A 157 2.52 6.90 -9.23
CA GLY A 157 3.09 6.65 -10.57
C GLY A 157 2.79 7.73 -11.62
N LYS A 158 2.49 7.30 -12.86
CA LYS A 158 2.18 8.20 -13.98
C LYS A 158 0.72 8.68 -13.94
N TRP A 159 0.54 9.99 -13.75
CA TRP A 159 -0.78 10.63 -13.71
C TRP A 159 -1.58 10.46 -15.01
N ARG A 160 -2.86 10.08 -14.89
CA ARG A 160 -3.81 9.92 -16.01
C ARG A 160 -5.21 10.39 -15.61
N ALA A 161 -5.50 11.67 -15.79
CA ALA A 161 -6.74 12.32 -15.34
C ALA A 161 -8.04 11.61 -15.78
N ARG A 162 -8.08 11.04 -16.98
CA ARG A 162 -9.27 10.34 -17.51
C ARG A 162 -9.71 9.14 -16.65
N LEU A 163 -8.78 8.48 -15.96
CA LEU A 163 -9.12 7.32 -15.12
C LEU A 163 -9.92 7.74 -13.88
N GLN A 164 -9.61 8.90 -13.30
CA GLN A 164 -10.34 9.42 -12.15
C GLN A 164 -11.80 9.74 -12.49
N SER A 165 -12.05 10.31 -13.68
CA SER A 165 -13.42 10.59 -14.12
C SER A 165 -14.28 9.34 -14.31
N PHE A 166 -13.68 8.18 -14.65
CA PHE A 166 -14.44 6.94 -14.76
C PHE A 166 -14.85 6.40 -13.40
N VAL A 167 -13.94 6.41 -12.43
CA VAL A 167 -14.23 5.95 -11.06
C VAL A 167 -15.23 6.87 -10.36
N ALA A 168 -15.16 8.18 -10.61
CA ALA A 168 -16.12 9.15 -10.07
C ALA A 168 -17.57 8.93 -10.53
N GLY A 169 -17.76 8.29 -11.69
CA GLY A 169 -19.08 8.00 -12.25
C GLY A 169 -19.67 6.64 -11.88
N LEU A 170 -18.95 5.81 -11.10
CA LEU A 170 -19.46 4.52 -10.62
C LEU A 170 -20.41 4.71 -9.43
N SER A 171 -21.40 3.84 -9.29
CA SER A 171 -22.21 3.79 -8.06
C SER A 171 -21.51 3.03 -6.93
N ASP A 172 -21.86 3.34 -5.69
CA ASP A 172 -21.33 2.62 -4.52
C ASP A 172 -21.69 1.13 -4.55
N ASP A 173 -22.92 0.79 -4.95
CA ASP A 173 -23.40 -0.58 -5.03
C ASP A 173 -22.61 -1.42 -6.04
N GLU A 174 -22.29 -0.87 -7.22
CA GLU A 174 -21.46 -1.54 -8.22
C GLU A 174 -20.06 -1.88 -7.66
N VAL A 175 -19.42 -0.91 -7.00
CA VAL A 175 -18.08 -1.07 -6.43
C VAL A 175 -18.09 -2.12 -5.30
N ARG A 176 -19.09 -2.08 -4.42
CA ARG A 176 -19.24 -3.07 -3.34
C ARG A 176 -19.53 -4.47 -3.88
N ALA A 177 -20.38 -4.59 -4.89
CA ALA A 177 -20.73 -5.88 -5.49
C ALA A 177 -19.52 -6.51 -6.19
N ALA A 178 -18.77 -5.74 -6.97
CA ALA A 178 -17.58 -6.21 -7.66
C ALA A 178 -16.46 -6.61 -6.68
N SER A 179 -16.20 -5.79 -5.65
CA SER A 179 -15.15 -6.07 -4.68
C SER A 179 -15.46 -7.30 -3.81
N ARG A 180 -16.72 -7.52 -3.39
CA ARG A 180 -17.10 -8.76 -2.69
C ARG A 180 -16.81 -10.01 -3.49
N LYS A 181 -17.22 -10.03 -4.76
CA LYS A 181 -16.97 -11.16 -5.67
C LYS A 181 -15.47 -11.39 -5.87
N ALA A 182 -14.70 -10.31 -6.01
CA ALA A 182 -13.26 -10.41 -6.18
C ALA A 182 -12.55 -10.96 -4.94
N PHE A 183 -12.95 -10.51 -3.74
CA PHE A 183 -12.39 -11.00 -2.48
C PHE A 183 -12.75 -12.46 -2.23
N ALA A 184 -13.97 -12.88 -2.55
CA ALA A 184 -14.42 -14.26 -2.46
C ALA A 184 -13.72 -15.19 -3.47
N ALA A 185 -13.23 -14.66 -4.59
CA ALA A 185 -12.52 -15.42 -5.61
C ALA A 185 -11.07 -15.77 -5.21
N LEU A 186 -10.49 -15.12 -4.20
CA LEU A 186 -9.13 -15.44 -3.75
C LEU A 186 -9.03 -16.88 -3.19
N PRO A 187 -7.93 -17.60 -3.43
CA PRO A 187 -6.64 -17.14 -4.00
C PRO A 187 -6.57 -17.12 -5.54
N ASN A 188 -7.67 -17.33 -6.26
CA ASN A 188 -7.70 -17.28 -7.73
C ASN A 188 -7.62 -15.83 -8.24
N LEU A 189 -6.40 -15.35 -8.47
CA LEU A 189 -6.13 -14.00 -8.96
C LEU A 189 -6.75 -13.70 -10.32
N LYS A 190 -6.83 -14.70 -11.21
CA LYS A 190 -7.40 -14.51 -12.55
C LYS A 190 -8.86 -14.08 -12.43
N GLU A 191 -9.62 -14.81 -11.61
CA GLU A 191 -11.03 -14.52 -11.35
C GLU A 191 -11.19 -13.23 -10.54
N ALA A 192 -10.39 -13.02 -9.50
CA ALA A 192 -10.45 -11.82 -8.66
C ALA A 192 -10.23 -10.52 -9.46
N ILE A 193 -9.24 -10.51 -10.37
CA ILE A 193 -9.01 -9.36 -11.26
C ILE A 193 -10.16 -9.20 -12.26
N ALA A 194 -10.69 -10.30 -12.81
CA ALA A 194 -11.83 -10.24 -13.73
C ALA A 194 -13.06 -9.59 -13.08
N GLN A 195 -13.37 -9.97 -11.84
CA GLN A 195 -14.50 -9.41 -11.07
C GLN A 195 -14.37 -7.91 -10.81
N LEU A 196 -13.15 -7.38 -10.60
CA LEU A 196 -12.91 -5.93 -10.46
C LEU A 196 -12.85 -5.20 -11.80
N SER A 197 -12.38 -5.87 -12.86
CA SER A 197 -12.19 -5.25 -14.18
C SER A 197 -13.49 -5.02 -14.95
N VAL A 198 -14.64 -5.47 -14.42
CA VAL A 198 -15.96 -5.08 -14.91
C VAL A 198 -16.28 -3.60 -14.67
N LEU A 199 -15.63 -3.00 -13.66
CA LEU A 199 -15.82 -1.60 -13.32
C LEU A 199 -15.12 -0.70 -14.34
N LYS A 200 -15.84 0.29 -14.87
CA LYS A 200 -15.28 1.22 -15.85
C LYS A 200 -14.07 1.97 -15.27
N GLY A 201 -12.95 1.93 -15.99
CA GLY A 201 -11.70 2.57 -15.56
C GLY A 201 -10.87 1.75 -14.58
N VAL A 202 -11.32 0.55 -14.20
CA VAL A 202 -10.55 -0.41 -13.40
C VAL A 202 -10.02 -1.49 -14.34
N GLY A 203 -8.69 -1.54 -14.52
CA GLY A 203 -8.00 -2.62 -15.21
C GLY A 203 -7.13 -3.44 -14.25
N PRO A 204 -6.33 -4.42 -14.74
CA PRO A 204 -5.49 -5.29 -13.91
C PRO A 204 -4.61 -4.54 -12.92
N ALA A 205 -4.04 -3.40 -13.34
CA ALA A 205 -3.20 -2.60 -12.48
C ALA A 205 -3.97 -1.88 -11.36
N THR A 206 -5.25 -1.56 -11.52
CA THR A 206 -6.03 -0.91 -10.43
C THR A 206 -6.70 -1.97 -9.57
N ALA A 207 -7.18 -3.04 -10.19
CA ALA A 207 -7.71 -4.21 -9.50
C ALA A 207 -6.67 -4.82 -8.55
N SER A 208 -5.41 -4.96 -8.99
CA SER A 208 -4.31 -5.44 -8.12
C SER A 208 -4.05 -4.54 -6.91
N ALA A 209 -4.23 -3.21 -7.02
CA ALA A 209 -4.10 -2.31 -5.87
C ALA A 209 -5.19 -2.60 -4.81
N VAL A 210 -6.42 -2.86 -5.25
CA VAL A 210 -7.54 -3.22 -4.39
C VAL A 210 -7.28 -4.57 -3.72
N LEU A 211 -6.80 -5.57 -4.48
CA LEU A 211 -6.50 -6.90 -3.94
C LEU A 211 -5.32 -6.87 -2.96
N ALA A 212 -4.27 -6.09 -3.24
CA ALA A 212 -3.10 -5.97 -2.36
C ALA A 212 -3.46 -5.35 -1.00
N ALA A 213 -4.39 -4.39 -0.97
CA ALA A 213 -4.88 -3.82 0.29
C ALA A 213 -5.72 -4.83 1.11
N TYR A 214 -6.38 -5.79 0.46
CA TYR A 214 -7.23 -6.78 1.13
C TYR A 214 -6.48 -8.06 1.54
N ALA A 215 -5.62 -8.55 0.67
CA ALA A 215 -4.92 -9.83 0.81
C ALA A 215 -3.46 -9.68 0.36
N PRO A 216 -2.62 -8.96 1.11
CA PRO A 216 -1.24 -8.66 0.72
C PRO A 216 -0.35 -9.91 0.57
N ALA A 217 -0.68 -10.98 1.30
CA ALA A 217 -0.08 -12.30 1.20
C ALA A 217 -0.37 -13.04 -0.12
N GLU A 218 -1.44 -12.65 -0.82
CA GLU A 218 -1.91 -13.34 -2.03
C GLU A 218 -1.65 -12.54 -3.30
N ALA A 219 -1.89 -11.23 -3.25
CA ALA A 219 -1.94 -10.37 -4.43
C ALA A 219 -0.98 -9.17 -4.28
N PRO A 220 0.14 -9.11 -5.02
CA PRO A 220 0.97 -7.92 -5.06
C PRO A 220 0.34 -6.82 -5.93
N PHE A 221 0.64 -5.56 -5.61
CA PHE A 221 0.25 -4.44 -6.47
C PHE A 221 1.10 -4.42 -7.75
N MET A 222 0.46 -4.23 -8.92
CA MET A 222 1.17 -4.14 -10.21
C MET A 222 1.73 -2.72 -10.44
N SER A 223 2.76 -2.33 -9.67
CA SER A 223 3.47 -1.06 -9.85
C SER A 223 4.44 -1.10 -11.04
N ASP A 224 4.65 0.05 -11.69
CA ASP A 224 5.54 0.15 -12.84
C ASP A 224 6.98 -0.20 -12.44
N GLU A 225 7.41 0.23 -11.25
CA GLU A 225 8.74 0.01 -10.69
C GLU A 225 9.00 -1.48 -10.42
N ALA A 226 8.07 -2.18 -9.78
CA ALA A 226 8.19 -3.61 -9.53
C ALA A 226 8.12 -4.40 -10.85
N MET A 227 7.31 -3.97 -11.82
CA MET A 227 7.25 -4.56 -13.16
C MET A 227 8.58 -4.41 -13.91
N VAL A 228 9.24 -3.24 -13.85
CA VAL A 228 10.61 -3.08 -14.39
C VAL A 228 11.56 -4.06 -13.71
N ALA A 229 11.57 -4.09 -12.38
CA ALA A 229 12.56 -4.85 -11.63
C ALA A 229 12.39 -6.37 -11.80
N ALA A 230 11.16 -6.88 -11.77
CA ALA A 230 10.88 -8.32 -11.81
C ALA A 230 10.68 -8.89 -13.23
N ALA A 231 10.20 -8.06 -14.17
CA ALA A 231 9.83 -8.50 -15.52
C ALA A 231 10.57 -7.77 -16.65
N GLY A 232 11.41 -6.78 -16.34
CA GLY A 232 12.19 -6.03 -17.35
C GLY A 232 11.34 -5.20 -18.30
N SER A 233 10.04 -5.00 -18.03
CA SER A 233 9.13 -4.27 -18.92
C SER A 233 7.96 -3.63 -18.19
N THR A 234 7.50 -2.46 -18.66
CA THR A 234 6.37 -1.69 -18.11
C THR A 234 5.16 -1.61 -19.02
N LYS A 235 5.20 -2.28 -20.18
CA LYS A 235 4.30 -1.94 -21.29
C LYS A 235 2.98 -2.71 -21.26
N ASP A 236 2.93 -3.86 -20.61
CA ASP A 236 1.80 -4.78 -20.72
C ASP A 236 0.98 -4.84 -19.43
N TYR A 237 -0.02 -3.97 -19.28
CA TYR A 237 -1.00 -4.02 -18.18
C TYR A 237 -2.13 -5.00 -18.48
N THR A 238 -1.78 -6.18 -18.99
CA THR A 238 -2.74 -7.25 -19.32
C THR A 238 -2.92 -8.19 -18.14
N LEU A 239 -4.03 -8.93 -18.11
CA LEU A 239 -4.26 -9.97 -17.11
C LEU A 239 -3.15 -11.03 -17.12
N LYS A 240 -2.69 -11.44 -18.31
CA LYS A 240 -1.60 -12.42 -18.47
C LYS A 240 -0.31 -11.92 -17.83
N SER A 241 0.05 -10.67 -18.09
CA SER A 241 1.25 -10.04 -17.53
C SER A 241 1.16 -9.89 -16.02
N TYR A 242 -0.02 -9.54 -15.49
CA TYR A 242 -0.25 -9.48 -14.05
C TYR A 242 -0.07 -10.84 -13.37
N LEU A 243 -0.62 -11.91 -13.93
CA LEU A 243 -0.48 -13.26 -13.35
C LEU A 243 0.99 -13.70 -13.30
N ALA A 244 1.71 -13.54 -14.41
CA ALA A 244 3.14 -13.86 -14.45
C ALA A 244 3.97 -13.01 -13.47
N PHE A 245 3.62 -11.74 -13.30
CA PHE A 245 4.24 -10.86 -12.32
C PHE A 245 3.94 -11.30 -10.88
N ALA A 246 2.67 -11.61 -10.57
CA ALA A 246 2.26 -12.02 -9.24
C ALA A 246 2.92 -13.34 -8.82
N ASP A 247 3.04 -14.30 -9.74
CA ASP A 247 3.70 -15.57 -9.49
C ASP A 247 5.20 -15.38 -9.19
N LYS A 248 5.91 -14.53 -9.95
CA LYS A 248 7.32 -14.19 -9.66
C LYS A 248 7.51 -13.57 -8.27
N LEU A 249 6.62 -12.66 -7.87
CA LEU A 249 6.71 -12.01 -6.55
C LEU A 249 6.37 -12.99 -5.42
N ARG A 250 5.47 -13.95 -5.65
CA ARG A 250 5.19 -15.03 -4.70
C ARG A 250 6.37 -15.96 -4.53
N GLU A 251 7.01 -16.35 -5.63
CA GLU A 251 8.23 -17.17 -5.62
C GLU A 251 9.34 -16.46 -4.83
N LYS A 252 9.60 -15.18 -5.13
CA LYS A 252 10.60 -14.39 -4.42
C LYS A 252 10.24 -14.21 -2.93
N ALA A 253 8.99 -13.94 -2.60
CA ALA A 253 8.55 -13.83 -1.20
C ALA A 253 8.79 -15.14 -0.42
N HIS A 254 8.51 -16.29 -1.05
CA HIS A 254 8.73 -17.60 -0.45
C HIS A 254 10.22 -17.94 -0.32
N GLU A 255 11.05 -17.58 -1.30
CA GLU A 255 12.51 -17.70 -1.24
C GLU A 255 13.09 -16.90 -0.06
N LEU A 256 12.73 -15.62 0.06
CA LEU A 256 13.19 -14.74 1.14
C LEU A 256 12.71 -15.17 2.52
N SER A 257 11.51 -15.77 2.59
CA SER A 257 10.98 -16.31 3.84
C SER A 257 11.71 -17.59 4.30
N LYS A 258 12.39 -18.30 3.39
CA LYS A 258 13.21 -19.47 3.72
C LYS A 258 14.62 -19.10 4.13
N SER A 259 15.19 -18.07 3.50
CA SER A 259 16.55 -17.60 3.81
C SER A 259 16.60 -16.68 5.03
N GLY A 260 15.47 -16.09 5.42
CA GLY A 260 15.39 -15.16 6.55
C GLY A 260 15.66 -15.82 7.91
N GLU A 261 16.51 -15.17 8.70
CA GLU A 261 16.74 -15.53 10.11
C GLU A 261 15.57 -15.10 11.04
N THR A 262 14.68 -14.23 10.56
CA THR A 262 13.55 -13.69 11.32
C THR A 262 12.30 -14.56 11.19
N MET A 263 11.45 -14.59 12.23
CA MET A 263 10.16 -15.28 12.21
C MET A 263 9.11 -14.69 11.25
N GLU A 264 9.31 -13.48 10.73
CA GLU A 264 8.35 -12.82 9.85
C GLU A 264 8.54 -13.23 8.39
N ASN A 265 7.52 -13.84 7.79
CA ASN A 265 7.54 -14.19 6.38
C ASN A 265 7.31 -12.95 5.50
N PHE A 266 7.97 -12.90 4.34
CA PHE A 266 7.67 -11.91 3.31
C PHE A 266 6.36 -12.25 2.61
N THR A 267 5.56 -11.23 2.35
CA THR A 267 4.43 -11.31 1.43
C THR A 267 4.83 -10.84 0.03
N PRO A 268 4.09 -11.24 -1.04
CA PRO A 268 4.28 -10.66 -2.37
C PRO A 268 4.17 -9.13 -2.37
N SER A 269 3.30 -8.57 -1.52
CA SER A 269 3.17 -7.11 -1.38
C SER A 269 4.38 -6.46 -0.71
N ASP A 270 5.08 -7.16 0.19
CA ASP A 270 6.34 -6.67 0.77
C ASP A 270 7.44 -6.62 -0.29
N VAL A 271 7.53 -7.65 -1.13
CA VAL A 271 8.47 -7.69 -2.26
C VAL A 271 8.22 -6.52 -3.22
N GLU A 272 6.95 -6.30 -3.62
CA GLU A 272 6.57 -5.14 -4.44
C GLU A 272 7.02 -3.82 -3.80
N ARG A 273 6.73 -3.65 -2.52
CA ARG A 273 6.98 -2.41 -1.80
C ARG A 273 8.47 -2.14 -1.62
N ALA A 274 9.28 -3.17 -1.39
CA ALA A 274 10.74 -3.07 -1.33
C ALA A 274 11.33 -2.64 -2.68
N LEU A 275 10.86 -3.22 -3.79
CA LEU A 275 11.28 -2.83 -5.14
C LEU A 275 10.93 -1.38 -5.46
N TRP A 276 9.70 -0.98 -5.12
CA TRP A 276 9.30 0.40 -5.30
C TRP A 276 10.09 1.35 -4.42
N SER A 277 10.33 0.99 -3.15
CA SER A 277 11.15 1.76 -2.22
C SER A 277 12.55 2.00 -2.80
N THR A 278 13.15 0.97 -3.41
CA THR A 278 14.44 1.09 -4.08
C THR A 278 14.39 2.04 -5.27
N ALA A 279 13.39 1.91 -6.13
CA ALA A 279 13.21 2.84 -7.24
C ALA A 279 13.01 4.29 -6.76
N ALA A 280 12.26 4.49 -5.68
CA ALA A 280 11.95 5.79 -5.10
C ALA A 280 13.20 6.57 -4.66
N ALA A 281 14.27 5.89 -4.26
CA ALA A 281 15.55 6.53 -3.91
C ALA A 281 16.16 7.34 -5.06
N SER A 282 15.80 7.01 -6.31
CA SER A 282 16.28 7.68 -7.53
C SER A 282 15.25 8.63 -8.16
N MET A 283 14.04 8.72 -7.61
CA MET A 283 12.97 9.53 -8.21
C MET A 283 13.11 11.02 -7.90
N PRO A 284 12.73 11.91 -8.83
CA PRO A 284 12.70 13.35 -8.56
C PRO A 284 11.57 13.69 -7.59
N ARG A 285 11.81 14.69 -6.75
CA ARG A 285 10.79 15.22 -5.82
C ARG A 285 9.61 15.83 -6.58
N LYS A 286 8.40 15.43 -6.21
CA LYS A 286 7.15 15.97 -6.74
C LYS A 286 6.91 17.35 -6.14
N THR A 287 6.80 18.35 -6.99
CA THR A 287 6.35 19.68 -6.59
C THR A 287 4.84 19.71 -6.68
N SER A 288 4.17 20.20 -5.63
CA SER A 288 2.73 20.42 -5.66
C SER A 288 2.44 21.44 -6.76
N LYS A 289 1.88 21.01 -7.89
CA LYS A 289 1.26 21.96 -8.81
C LYS A 289 0.02 22.49 -8.11
N SER A 290 0.18 23.65 -7.46
CA SER A 290 -0.92 24.55 -7.15
C SER A 290 -1.82 24.63 -8.39
N ALA A 291 -3.08 24.24 -8.24
CA ALA A 291 -4.10 24.50 -9.23
C ALA A 291 -4.32 26.03 -9.28
N THR A 292 -3.44 26.75 -9.97
CA THR A 292 -3.66 28.15 -10.28
C THR A 292 -4.65 28.20 -11.43
N ALA A 293 -5.86 28.68 -11.11
CA ALA A 293 -6.94 28.92 -12.04
C ALA A 293 -6.46 29.75 -13.25
N GLY A 294 -6.39 29.13 -14.41
CA GLY A 294 -6.22 29.81 -15.69
C GLY A 294 -7.58 30.12 -16.29
N ALA A 295 -8.19 31.24 -15.88
CA ALA A 295 -9.23 31.89 -16.67
C ALA A 295 -8.59 32.40 -17.97
N SER A 296 -8.62 31.61 -19.04
CA SER A 296 -8.27 32.09 -20.38
C SER A 296 -9.51 32.69 -21.03
N ALA A 297 -9.51 34.01 -21.10
CA ALA A 297 -10.48 34.83 -21.80
C ALA A 297 -10.71 34.34 -23.26
N THR A 298 -11.98 34.34 -23.65
CA THR A 298 -12.46 34.08 -25.01
C THR A 298 -12.18 35.29 -25.91
N THR A 299 -11.18 35.20 -26.78
CA THR A 299 -11.06 36.09 -27.94
C THR A 299 -11.87 35.51 -29.11
N LYS A 300 -13.07 36.07 -29.32
CA LYS A 300 -13.87 35.87 -30.53
C LYS A 300 -13.11 36.45 -31.74
N SER A 301 -12.78 35.61 -32.71
CA SER A 301 -12.28 36.04 -34.03
C SER A 301 -13.46 36.51 -34.89
N VAL A 302 -13.55 37.82 -35.14
CA VAL A 302 -14.51 38.42 -36.07
C VAL A 302 -13.93 38.37 -37.48
N LYS A 303 -14.57 37.57 -38.34
CA LYS A 303 -14.31 37.43 -39.77
C LYS A 303 -14.72 38.72 -40.51
N ARG A 304 -13.76 39.50 -41.00
CA ARG A 304 -14.02 40.69 -41.84
C ARG A 304 -14.09 40.27 -43.32
N LYS A 305 -15.28 40.38 -43.91
CA LYS A 305 -15.55 40.36 -45.36
C LYS A 305 -14.92 41.63 -45.97
N ARG A 306 -14.11 41.49 -47.03
CA ARG A 306 -13.81 42.59 -47.96
C ARG A 306 -14.63 42.36 -49.22
N GLY A 307 -15.49 43.32 -49.53
CA GLY A 307 -16.14 43.47 -50.81
C GLY A 307 -15.92 44.91 -51.25
N THR A 308 -15.30 45.03 -52.43
CA THR A 308 -15.34 46.06 -53.49
C THR A 308 -14.06 45.91 -54.26
#